data_AF-A0A651ZQU3-F1
#
_entry.id   AF-A0A651ZQU3-F1
#
_cell.length_a   1.000
_cell.length_b   1.000
_cell.length_c   1.000
_cell.angle_alpha   90.00
_cell.angle_beta   90.00
_cell.angle_gamma   90.00
#
_symmetry.space_group_name_H-M   'P 1'
#
loop_
_entity.id
_entity.type
_entity.pdbx_description
1 polymer ?
#
loop_
_entity_poly.entity_id
_entity_poly.type
_entity_poly.pdbx_seq_one_letter_code
_entity_poly.pdbx_strand_id
1 'polypeptide(L)'
;MSTEISIRVPKVIATPAEFAEWEGYSRGSVYQMIHHGKLANYIEKKEKNKGRVFILYLKYKRDQARKNMEQSAFNYNVVVGQ
;
A
#
# COMPACT_ATOMS: atom_id res chain seq x y z
N MET A 1 4.78 -28.57 3.13
CA MET A 1 4.82 -27.57 4.21
C MET A 1 4.86 -26.21 3.56
N SER A 2 3.77 -25.44 3.62
CA SER A 2 3.73 -24.12 3.01
C SER A 2 4.36 -23.14 3.96
N THR A 3 5.51 -22.58 3.59
CA THR A 3 6.19 -21.56 4.40
C THR A 3 5.30 -20.31 4.47
N GLU A 4 4.92 -19.91 5.67
CA GLU A 4 4.12 -18.71 5.92
C GLU A 4 5.03 -17.49 6.05
N ILE A 5 4.86 -16.51 5.16
CA ILE A 5 5.62 -15.27 5.14
C ILE A 5 4.71 -14.14 5.63
N SER A 6 5.03 -13.58 6.79
CA SER A 6 4.30 -12.43 7.32
C SER A 6 4.96 -11.13 6.88
N ILE A 7 4.26 -10.32 6.10
CA ILE A 7 4.68 -8.95 5.75
C ILE A 7 4.07 -8.01 6.78
N ARG A 8 4.91 -7.39 7.60
CA ARG A 8 4.48 -6.36 8.55
C ARG A 8 4.44 -5.00 7.86
N VAL A 9 3.29 -4.34 7.96
CA VAL A 9 3.16 -2.94 7.56
C VAL A 9 3.05 -2.05 8.80
N PRO A 10 3.68 -0.88 8.82
CA PRO A 10 3.69 -0.01 10.00
C PRO A 10 2.32 0.60 10.27
N LYS A 11 1.50 0.87 9.23
CA LYS A 11 0.18 1.46 9.37
C LYS A 11 -0.81 0.93 8.33
N VAL A 12 -2.10 1.01 8.66
CA VAL A 12 -3.21 0.72 7.73
C VAL A 12 -3.25 1.75 6.59
N ILE A 13 -3.08 3.01 6.95
CA ILE A 13 -3.19 4.19 6.09
C ILE A 13 -1.86 4.93 6.11
N ALA A 14 -1.41 5.36 4.93
CA ALA A 14 -0.22 6.16 4.73
C ALA A 14 -0.58 7.50 4.12
N THR A 15 0.10 8.55 4.56
CA THR A 15 0.19 9.79 3.79
C THR A 15 1.07 9.59 2.55
N PRO A 16 0.99 10.46 1.52
CA PRO A 16 1.86 10.36 0.35
C PRO A 16 3.35 10.45 0.71
N ALA A 17 3.69 11.15 1.80
CA ALA A 17 5.06 11.24 2.30
C ALA A 17 5.53 9.92 2.94
N GLU A 18 4.70 9.30 3.78
CA GLU A 18 5.01 7.99 4.36
C GLU A 18 5.09 6.90 3.29
N PHE A 19 4.17 6.92 2.32
CA PHE A 19 4.19 5.99 1.20
C PHE A 19 5.47 6.14 0.36
N ALA A 20 5.90 7.38 0.12
CA ALA A 20 7.15 7.68 -0.56
C ALA A 20 8.34 7.08 0.20
N GLU A 21 8.39 7.26 1.51
CA GLU A 21 9.47 6.75 2.36
C GLU A 21 9.53 5.22 2.38
N TRP A 22 8.39 4.54 2.55
CA TRP A 22 8.34 3.08 2.67
C TRP A 22 8.58 2.35 1.35
N GLU A 23 8.09 2.90 0.24
CA GLU A 23 8.30 2.31 -1.09
C GLU A 23 9.58 2.80 -1.78
N GLY A 24 10.32 3.74 -1.19
CA GLY A 24 11.54 4.30 -1.77
C GLY A 24 11.28 5.22 -2.97
N TYR A 25 10.12 5.86 -3.05
CA TYR A 25 9.79 6.84 -4.08
C TYR A 25 10.05 8.27 -3.61
N SER A 26 10.27 9.18 -4.56
CA SER A 26 10.16 10.62 -4.30
C SER A 26 8.70 11.01 -4.10
N ARG A 27 8.42 11.96 -3.20
CA ARG A 27 7.05 12.48 -2.96
C ARG A 27 6.37 12.92 -4.27
N GLY A 28 7.10 13.61 -5.15
CA GLY A 28 6.59 14.05 -6.45
C GLY A 28 6.13 12.88 -7.33
N SER A 29 6.90 11.79 -7.35
CA SER A 29 6.53 10.56 -8.07
C SER A 29 5.26 9.93 -7.52
N VAL A 30 5.08 9.91 -6.19
CA VAL A 30 3.85 9.43 -5.57
C VAL A 30 2.65 10.30 -5.98
N TYR A 31 2.79 11.63 -5.97
CA TYR A 31 1.73 12.52 -6.47
C TYR A 31 1.41 12.29 -7.95
N GLN A 32 2.42 12.06 -8.80
CA GLN A 32 2.19 11.70 -10.19
C GLN A 32 1.48 10.35 -10.34
N MET A 33 1.80 9.34 -9.52
CA MET A 33 1.12 8.05 -9.51
C MET A 33 -0.36 8.18 -9.09
N ILE A 34 -0.65 9.08 -8.15
CA ILE A 34 -2.02 9.41 -7.76
C ILE A 34 -2.74 10.10 -8.92
N HIS A 35 -2.10 11.10 -9.53
CA HIS A 35 -2.68 11.88 -10.64
C HIS A 35 -2.92 11.01 -11.89
N HIS A 36 -2.01 10.09 -12.19
CA HIS A 36 -2.15 9.12 -13.28
C HIS A 36 -3.08 7.96 -12.94
N GLY A 37 -3.70 7.94 -11.76
CA GLY A 37 -4.66 6.91 -11.36
C GLY A 37 -4.06 5.55 -10.99
N LYS A 38 -2.72 5.38 -10.98
CA LYS A 38 -2.06 4.13 -10.57
C LYS A 38 -2.43 3.72 -9.14
N LEU A 39 -2.65 4.70 -8.27
CA LEU A 39 -3.03 4.46 -6.87
C LEU A 39 -4.53 4.63 -6.62
N ALA A 40 -5.36 4.90 -7.64
CA ALA A 40 -6.78 5.26 -7.47
C ALA A 40 -7.59 4.24 -6.64
N ASN A 41 -7.32 2.94 -6.82
CA ASN A 41 -7.98 1.85 -6.08
C ASN A 41 -7.59 1.76 -4.59
N TYR A 42 -6.54 2.49 -4.21
CA TYR A 42 -5.97 2.54 -2.87
C TYR A 42 -6.07 3.94 -2.26
N ILE A 43 -6.67 4.92 -2.94
CA ILE A 43 -6.94 6.22 -2.33
C ILE A 43 -8.24 6.13 -1.54
N GLU A 44 -8.21 6.57 -0.28
CA GLU A 44 -9.43 6.79 0.48
C GLU A 44 -10.25 7.91 -0.19
N LYS A 45 -11.54 7.66 -0.46
CA LYS A 45 -12.39 8.65 -1.12
C LYS A 45 -12.31 9.95 -0.33
N LYS A 46 -11.88 11.04 -1.00
CA LYS A 46 -11.86 12.38 -0.43
C LYS A 46 -13.26 12.72 0.08
N GLU A 47 -13.48 12.60 1.37
CA GLU A 47 -14.58 13.30 2.01
C GLU A 47 -14.34 14.79 1.75
N LYS A 48 -15.38 15.47 1.25
CA LYS A 48 -15.34 16.86 0.75
C LYS A 48 -14.74 17.89 1.73
N ASN A 49 -14.44 17.52 2.97
CA ASN A 49 -13.89 18.37 4.03
C ASN A 49 -12.43 18.10 4.44
N LYS A 50 -11.77 17.05 3.94
CA LYS A 50 -10.37 16.76 4.28
C LYS A 50 -9.49 16.95 3.03
N GLY A 51 -8.80 18.08 2.94
CA GLY A 51 -7.86 18.38 1.85
C GLY A 51 -6.64 17.46 1.74
N ARG A 52 -6.53 16.41 2.57
CA ARG A 52 -5.41 15.47 2.61
C ARG A 52 -5.75 14.17 1.88
N VAL A 53 -4.83 13.71 1.04
CA VAL A 53 -4.92 12.41 0.35
C VAL A 53 -4.38 11.35 1.30
N PHE A 54 -5.12 10.25 1.47
CA PHE A 54 -4.69 9.09 2.23
C PHE A 54 -4.65 7.86 1.32
N ILE A 55 -3.59 7.07 1.48
CA ILE A 55 -3.35 5.85 0.72
C ILE A 55 -3.57 4.66 1.67
N LEU A 56 -4.48 3.76 1.31
CA LEU A 56 -4.78 2.50 2.00
C LEU A 56 -3.60 1.52 1.82
N TYR A 57 -2.52 1.74 2.55
CA TYR A 57 -1.25 1.03 2.40
C TYR A 57 -1.36 -0.47 2.69
N LEU A 58 -2.12 -0.85 3.72
CA LEU A 58 -2.37 -2.27 4.02
C LEU A 58 -3.03 -2.99 2.83
N LYS A 59 -4.03 -2.34 2.22
CA LYS A 59 -4.72 -2.88 1.03
C LYS A 59 -3.76 -2.97 -0.15
N TYR A 60 -2.94 -1.95 -0.36
CA TYR A 60 -1.92 -1.94 -1.40
C TYR A 60 -0.94 -3.12 -1.25
N LYS A 61 -0.35 -3.32 -0.07
CA LYS A 61 0.58 -4.42 0.18
C LYS A 61 -0.09 -5.79 0.10
N ARG A 62 -1.33 -5.92 0.57
CA ARG A 62 -2.10 -7.16 0.45
C ARG A 62 -2.37 -7.53 -1.02
N ASP A 63 -2.72 -6.55 -1.85
CA ASP A 63 -2.93 -6.78 -3.30
C ASP A 63 -1.61 -7.15 -4.00
N GLN A 64 -0.51 -6.47 -3.65
CA GLN A 64 0.83 -6.83 -4.14
C GLN A 64 1.22 -8.25 -3.73
N ALA A 65 1.05 -8.61 -2.45
CA ALA A 65 1.34 -9.96 -1.96
C ALA A 65 0.48 -11.01 -2.70
N ARG A 66 -0.81 -10.74 -2.89
CA ARG A 66 -1.72 -11.62 -3.63
C ARG A 66 -1.31 -11.81 -5.09
N LYS A 67 -0.89 -10.76 -5.79
CA LYS A 67 -0.38 -10.88 -7.17
C LYS A 67 0.91 -11.70 -7.25
N ASN A 68 1.79 -11.58 -6.26
CA ASN A 68 2.98 -12.41 -6.18
C ASN A 68 2.65 -13.87 -5.81
N MET A 69 1.56 -14.11 -5.06
CA MET A 69 1.08 -15.47 -4.71
C MET A 69 0.61 -16.27 -5.93
N GLU A 70 0.06 -15.63 -6.96
CA GLU A 70 -0.29 -16.35 -8.20
C GLU A 70 0.93 -17.02 -8.85
N GLN A 71 2.15 -16.60 -8.49
CA GLN A 71 3.41 -17.17 -8.97
C GLN A 71 4.21 -17.94 -7.90
N SER A 72 3.72 -18.09 -6.66
CA SER A 72 4.50 -18.61 -5.54
C SER A 72 3.74 -19.58 -4.63
N ALA A 73 4.41 -20.66 -4.22
CA ALA A 73 3.89 -21.68 -3.30
C ALA A 73 3.86 -21.25 -1.80
N PHE A 74 3.97 -19.95 -1.53
CA PHE A 74 4.10 -19.38 -0.18
C PHE A 74 2.77 -18.75 0.27
N ASN A 75 2.44 -18.93 1.55
CA ASN A 75 1.29 -18.27 2.16
C ASN A 75 1.73 -16.91 2.73
N TYR A 76 1.33 -15.81 2.09
CA TYR A 76 1.64 -14.46 2.56
C TYR A 76 0.50 -13.91 3.40
N ASN A 77 0.84 -13.45 4.60
CA ASN A 77 -0.10 -12.73 5.47
C ASN A 77 0.39 -11.28 5.63
N VAL A 78 -0.46 -10.31 5.31
CA VAL A 78 -0.12 -8.89 5.51
C VAL A 78 -0.84 -8.40 6.76
N VAL A 79 -0.06 -8.11 7.80
CA VAL A 79 -0.57 -7.71 9.12
C VAL A 79 -0.01 -6.34 9.50
N VAL A 80 -0.81 -5.57 10.22
CA VAL A 80 -0.35 -4.33 10.83
C VAL A 80 0.32 -4.69 12.14
N GLY A 81 1.56 -4.26 12.34
CA GLY A 81 2.30 -4.55 13.56
C GLY A 81 3.67 -3.88 13.59
N GLN A 82 4.16 -3.61 14.80
CA GLN A 82 5.55 -3.21 15.08
C GLN A 82 6.50 -4.41 15.03
#